data_AF-A0A7J6Q4J4-F1
#
_entry.id   AF-A0A7J6Q4J4-F1
#
_cell.length_a   1.000
_cell.length_b   1.000
_cell.length_c   1.000
_cell.angle_alpha   90.00
_cell.angle_beta   90.00
_cell.angle_gamma   90.00
#
_symmetry.space_group_name_H-M   'P 1'
#
loop_
_entity.id
_entity.type
_entity.pdbx_description
1 polymer ?
#
loop_
_entity_poly.entity_id
_entity_poly.type
_entity_poly.pdbx_seq_one_letter_code
_entity_poly.pdbx_strand_id
1 'polypeptide(L)'
;MTCYLREDVLDRWHYKANDRIPPVVCVCDEGWHTYLGDQFHGLGDHGYDNRLSDMWPVFIAAGPQIKRSPWVQHPFDSVHIFAIIATALGIPEAEWPPNNASLAEVDHLLVAPRSGDAKREAHNGDMLEAYVVLS
;
A
#
# COMPACT_ATOMS: atom_id res chain seq x y z
N MET A 1 9.91 2.90 23.20
CA MET A 1 10.85 2.41 22.16
C MET A 1 11.22 0.98 22.47
N THR A 2 11.15 0.12 21.46
CA THR A 2 11.58 -1.28 21.55
C THR A 2 12.67 -1.54 20.51
N CYS A 3 13.75 -2.21 20.92
CA CYS A 3 14.85 -2.58 20.05
C CYS A 3 14.90 -4.10 19.88
N TYR A 4 15.18 -4.54 18.66
CA TYR A 4 15.28 -5.93 18.25
C TYR A 4 16.66 -6.17 17.65
N LEU A 5 17.19 -7.39 17.80
CA LEU A 5 18.14 -7.88 16.82
C LEU A 5 17.41 -8.06 15.49
N ARG A 6 18.09 -7.86 14.36
CA ARG A 6 17.49 -7.94 13.02
C ARG A 6 16.71 -9.23 12.80
N GLU A 7 17.23 -10.36 13.27
CA GLU A 7 16.61 -11.69 13.19
C GLU A 7 15.29 -11.79 13.97
N ASP A 8 15.17 -11.05 15.06
CA ASP A 8 14.04 -11.04 15.99
C ASP A 8 12.97 -10.00 15.63
N VAL A 9 13.21 -9.20 14.59
CA VAL A 9 12.22 -8.27 14.06
C VAL A 9 10.96 -9.04 13.64
N LEU A 10 9.80 -8.46 13.95
CA LEU A 10 8.48 -9.02 13.68
C LEU A 10 8.34 -9.45 12.21
N ASP A 11 7.93 -10.70 11.98
CA ASP A 11 7.80 -11.27 10.63
C ASP A 11 6.92 -10.43 9.71
N ARG A 12 5.82 -9.87 10.23
CA ARG A 12 4.88 -9.03 9.47
C ARG A 12 5.49 -7.76 8.88
N TRP A 13 6.63 -7.28 9.39
CA TRP A 13 7.29 -6.12 8.81
C TRP A 13 8.09 -6.48 7.57
N HIS A 14 8.38 -7.78 7.36
CA HIS A 14 9.24 -8.26 6.28
C HIS A 14 10.60 -7.52 6.23
N TYR A 15 11.06 -7.02 7.38
CA TYR A 15 12.20 -6.09 7.50
C TYR A 15 13.41 -6.74 8.17
N LYS A 16 13.87 -7.87 7.61
CA LYS A 16 15.08 -8.56 8.09
C LYS A 16 15.94 -9.26 7.02
N ALA A 17 15.41 -9.46 5.82
CA ALA A 17 16.06 -10.22 4.76
C ALA A 17 16.89 -9.35 3.80
N ASN A 18 17.71 -8.43 4.34
CA ASN A 18 18.62 -7.61 3.53
C ASN A 18 19.81 -7.12 4.34
N ASP A 19 21.02 -7.15 3.76
CA ASP A 19 22.24 -6.70 4.42
C ASP A 19 22.31 -5.18 4.64
N ARG A 20 21.46 -4.40 3.96
CA ARG A 20 21.31 -2.96 4.23
C ARG A 20 20.53 -2.68 5.52
N ILE A 21 19.86 -3.67 6.08
CA ILE A 21 19.18 -3.55 7.38
C ILE A 21 20.23 -3.76 8.48
N PRO A 22 20.44 -2.79 9.38
CA PRO A 22 21.43 -2.91 10.45
C PRO A 22 21.18 -4.11 11.38
N PRO A 23 22.20 -4.58 12.13
CA PRO A 23 22.05 -5.69 13.07
C PRO A 23 21.06 -5.43 14.21
N VAL A 24 20.80 -4.16 14.53
CA VAL A 24 19.86 -3.72 15.57
C VAL A 24 18.87 -2.76 14.94
N VAL A 25 17.57 -3.02 15.15
CA VAL A 25 16.46 -2.16 14.70
C VAL A 25 15.69 -1.69 15.92
N CYS A 26 15.61 -0.38 16.12
CA CYS A 26 14.84 0.24 17.20
C CYS A 26 13.64 0.98 16.63
N VAL A 27 12.46 0.70 17.18
CA VAL A 27 11.21 1.34 16.78
C VAL A 27 10.69 2.15 17.95
N CYS A 28 10.49 3.45 17.72
CA CYS A 28 9.92 4.35 18.71
C CYS A 28 8.42 4.07 18.90
N ASP A 29 7.92 4.41 20.09
CA ASP A 29 6.46 4.43 20.30
C ASP A 29 5.92 5.68 19.59
N GLU A 30 4.65 5.68 19.17
CA GLU A 30 4.03 6.80 18.46
C GLU A 30 4.21 8.13 19.22
N GLY A 31 4.60 9.19 18.49
CA GLY A 31 4.88 10.52 19.07
C GLY A 31 6.24 10.67 19.76
N TRP A 32 7.07 9.62 19.78
CA TRP A 32 8.45 9.70 20.27
C TRP A 32 9.46 9.81 19.12
N HIS A 33 10.62 10.37 19.41
CA HIS A 33 11.72 10.47 18.45
C HIS A 33 13.04 10.12 19.13
N THR A 34 13.99 9.61 18.35
CA THR A 34 15.36 9.42 18.78
C THR A 34 16.29 10.24 17.90
N TYR A 35 17.21 10.96 18.53
CA TYR A 35 18.22 11.76 17.86
C TYR A 35 19.57 11.58 18.56
N LEU A 36 20.65 11.78 17.81
CA LEU A 36 21.99 11.82 18.37
C LEU A 36 22.33 13.29 18.67
N GLY A 37 22.68 13.61 19.93
CA GLY A 37 23.00 14.98 20.35
C GLY A 37 21.81 15.71 20.98
N ASP A 38 21.81 17.04 20.89
CA ASP A 38 20.99 17.96 21.69
C ASP A 38 20.06 18.87 20.84
N GLN A 39 19.98 18.63 19.53
CA GLN A 39 19.07 19.35 18.64
C GLN A 39 17.81 18.52 18.35
N PHE A 40 16.67 18.99 18.87
CA PHE A 40 15.35 18.50 18.49
C PHE A 40 14.55 19.65 17.87
N HIS A 41 14.15 19.48 16.61
CA HIS A 41 13.29 20.41 15.88
C HIS A 41 11.98 19.68 15.57
N GLY A 42 11.11 19.55 16.58
CA GLY A 42 9.88 18.76 16.45
C GLY A 42 8.81 19.44 15.59
N LEU A 43 8.52 18.86 14.42
CA LEU A 43 7.26 18.98 13.68
C LEU A 43 6.60 17.59 13.63
N GLY A 44 5.64 17.35 12.74
CA GLY A 44 5.14 16.00 12.46
C GLY A 44 6.23 15.08 11.93
N ASP A 45 6.14 13.79 12.22
CA ASP A 45 7.10 12.76 11.83
C ASP A 45 6.39 11.43 11.52
N HIS A 46 7.12 10.47 10.98
CA HIS A 46 6.61 9.18 10.52
C HIS A 46 7.68 8.09 10.56
N GLY A 47 7.31 6.85 10.27
CA GLY A 47 8.22 5.69 10.29
C GLY A 47 8.08 4.82 11.54
N TYR A 48 7.02 5.05 12.32
CA TYR A 48 6.56 4.17 13.37
C TYR A 48 6.01 2.85 12.82
N ASP A 49 5.46 2.02 13.70
CA ASP A 49 4.78 0.79 13.31
C ASP A 49 3.66 1.04 12.28
N ASN A 50 3.71 0.33 11.15
CA ASN A 50 2.76 0.49 10.05
C ASN A 50 1.31 0.08 10.39
N ARG A 51 1.06 -0.49 11.58
CA ARG A 51 -0.29 -0.76 12.09
C ARG A 51 -0.93 0.42 12.83
N LEU A 52 -0.19 1.50 13.08
CA LEU A 52 -0.74 2.74 13.63
C LEU A 52 -1.53 3.46 12.55
N SER A 53 -2.75 3.88 12.86
CA SER A 53 -3.63 4.56 11.90
C SER A 53 -3.03 5.86 11.36
N ASP A 54 -2.22 6.56 12.16
CA ASP A 54 -1.57 7.80 11.73
C ASP A 54 -0.48 7.55 10.67
N MET A 55 -0.02 6.30 10.53
CA MET A 55 0.92 5.87 9.48
C MET A 55 0.22 5.35 8.23
N TRP A 56 -1.12 5.30 8.19
CA TRP A 56 -1.85 4.80 7.03
C TRP A 56 -1.98 5.88 5.96
N PRO A 57 -1.49 5.62 4.73
CA PRO A 57 -1.69 6.54 3.62
C PRO A 57 -3.12 6.42 3.08
N VAL A 58 -3.61 7.50 2.46
CA VAL A 58 -4.88 7.48 1.73
C VAL A 58 -4.68 6.87 0.34
N PHE A 59 -5.56 5.97 -0.08
CA PHE A 59 -5.62 5.46 -1.45
C PHE A 59 -6.94 5.85 -2.12
N ILE A 60 -6.85 6.42 -3.32
CA ILE A 60 -8.02 6.79 -4.12
C ILE A 60 -7.87 6.28 -5.54
N ALA A 61 -8.87 5.54 -6.01
CA ALA A 61 -8.92 5.04 -7.38
C ALA A 61 -10.28 5.31 -8.03
N ALA A 62 -10.22 5.62 -9.33
CA ALA A 62 -11.37 5.87 -10.17
C ALA A 62 -11.04 5.45 -11.60
N GLY A 63 -11.96 4.76 -12.26
CA GLY A 63 -11.78 4.33 -13.64
C GLY A 63 -12.71 3.20 -14.03
N PRO A 64 -12.74 2.82 -15.32
CA PRO A 64 -13.66 1.80 -15.84
C PRO A 64 -13.41 0.39 -15.27
N GLN A 65 -12.19 0.13 -14.79
CA GLN A 65 -11.80 -1.15 -14.18
C GLN A 65 -11.92 -1.14 -12.65
N ILE A 66 -12.25 0.00 -12.04
CA ILE A 66 -12.40 0.15 -10.60
C ILE A 66 -13.89 0.09 -10.26
N LYS A 67 -14.24 -0.74 -9.29
CA LYS A 67 -15.61 -0.87 -8.81
C LYS A 67 -16.06 0.43 -8.16
N ARG A 68 -17.19 0.98 -8.62
CA ARG A 68 -17.81 2.14 -7.98
C ARG A 68 -18.44 1.73 -6.65
N SER A 69 -18.13 2.47 -5.59
CA SER A 69 -18.69 2.27 -4.26
C SER A 69 -18.85 3.62 -3.56
N PRO A 70 -20.00 3.90 -2.91
CA PRO A 70 -20.17 5.08 -2.07
C PRO A 70 -19.56 4.90 -0.67
N TRP A 71 -18.99 3.73 -0.37
CA TRP A 71 -18.46 3.38 0.94
C TRP A 71 -16.93 3.26 0.93
N VAL A 72 -16.30 3.65 2.03
CA VAL A 72 -14.88 3.33 2.31
C VAL A 72 -14.72 1.81 2.27
N GLN A 73 -13.76 1.32 1.48
CA GLN A 73 -13.47 -0.12 1.39
C GLN A 73 -12.51 -0.53 2.52
N HIS A 74 -12.40 -1.83 2.74
CA HIS A 74 -11.46 -2.35 3.72
C HIS A 74 -10.01 -1.97 3.35
N PRO A 75 -9.17 -1.64 4.36
CA PRO A 75 -7.77 -1.31 4.11
C PRO A 75 -7.01 -2.56 3.63
N PHE A 76 -5.96 -2.31 2.85
CA PHE A 76 -5.07 -3.34 2.33
C PHE A 76 -3.63 -2.80 2.32
N ASP A 77 -2.63 -3.70 2.29
CA ASP A 77 -1.23 -3.30 2.26
C ASP A 77 -0.83 -2.75 0.89
N SER A 78 -0.06 -1.64 0.87
CA SER A 78 0.32 -0.93 -0.36
C SER A 78 1.08 -1.78 -1.37
N VAL A 79 1.68 -2.90 -0.94
CA VAL A 79 2.30 -3.90 -1.83
C VAL A 79 1.33 -4.45 -2.88
N HIS A 80 0.01 -4.45 -2.60
CA HIS A 80 -1.01 -4.93 -3.52
C HIS A 80 -1.45 -3.90 -4.57
N ILE A 81 -0.98 -2.65 -4.51
CA ILE A 81 -1.25 -1.62 -5.54
C ILE A 81 -0.76 -2.08 -6.91
N PHE A 82 0.33 -2.84 -6.97
CA PHE A 82 0.81 -3.43 -8.22
C PHE A 82 -0.26 -4.30 -8.90
N ALA A 83 -0.96 -5.15 -8.14
CA ALA A 83 -2.02 -6.01 -8.67
C ALA A 83 -3.18 -5.19 -9.25
N ILE A 84 -3.58 -4.11 -8.58
CA ILE A 84 -4.62 -3.18 -9.06
C ILE A 84 -4.22 -2.59 -10.41
N ILE A 85 -2.99 -2.05 -10.51
CA ILE A 85 -2.51 -1.40 -11.73
C ILE A 85 -2.36 -2.41 -12.86
N ALA A 86 -1.72 -3.55 -12.62
CA ALA A 86 -1.49 -4.58 -13.64
C ALA A 86 -2.80 -5.14 -14.19
N THR A 87 -3.77 -5.44 -13.32
CA THR A 87 -5.11 -5.88 -13.76
C THR A 87 -5.85 -4.79 -14.51
N ALA A 88 -5.79 -3.53 -14.06
CA ALA A 88 -6.41 -2.41 -14.78
C ALA A 88 -5.80 -2.18 -16.19
N LEU A 89 -4.51 -2.52 -16.37
CA LEU A 89 -3.84 -2.51 -17.66
C LEU A 89 -4.17 -3.74 -18.53
N GLY A 90 -4.80 -4.77 -17.97
CA GLY A 90 -5.13 -6.02 -18.66
C GLY A 90 -3.95 -6.99 -18.75
N ILE A 91 -2.96 -6.88 -17.87
CA ILE A 91 -1.81 -7.79 -17.82
C ILE A 91 -2.21 -9.02 -16.99
N PRO A 92 -2.22 -10.24 -17.56
CA PRO A 92 -2.57 -11.45 -16.83
C PRO A 92 -1.62 -11.72 -15.67
N GLU A 93 -2.15 -12.26 -14.56
CA GLU A 93 -1.34 -12.58 -13.36
C GLU A 93 -0.17 -13.53 -13.68
N ALA A 94 -0.35 -14.45 -14.63
CA ALA A 94 0.69 -15.37 -15.10
C ALA A 94 1.89 -14.65 -15.78
N GLU A 95 1.74 -13.38 -16.17
CA GLU A 95 2.79 -12.57 -16.81
C GLU A 95 3.44 -11.58 -15.83
N TRP A 96 3.00 -11.53 -14.57
CA TRP A 96 3.57 -10.61 -13.60
C TRP A 96 5.02 -11.01 -13.25
N PRO A 97 5.95 -10.05 -13.15
CA PRO A 97 7.27 -10.33 -12.60
C PRO A 97 7.16 -10.75 -11.13
N PRO A 98 8.16 -11.44 -10.56
CA PRO A 98 8.16 -11.79 -9.13
C PRO A 98 7.95 -10.55 -8.25
N ASN A 99 6.92 -10.59 -7.41
CA ASN A 99 6.53 -9.50 -6.52
C ASN A 99 5.74 -10.04 -5.31
N ASN A 100 5.41 -9.18 -4.35
CA ASN A 100 4.67 -9.56 -3.14
C ASN A 100 3.18 -9.17 -3.18
N ALA A 101 2.66 -8.74 -4.31
CA ALA A 101 1.25 -8.46 -4.48
C ALA A 101 0.43 -9.76 -4.52
N SER A 102 -0.84 -9.67 -4.11
CA SER A 102 -1.82 -10.75 -4.17
C SER A 102 -3.09 -10.14 -4.75
N LEU A 103 -3.57 -10.68 -5.86
CA LEU A 103 -4.81 -10.19 -6.48
C LEU A 103 -6.02 -10.42 -5.56
N ALA A 104 -6.02 -11.52 -4.81
CA ALA A 104 -7.11 -11.88 -3.89
C ALA A 104 -7.32 -10.85 -2.76
N GLU A 105 -6.30 -10.07 -2.41
CA GLU A 105 -6.41 -9.02 -1.38
C GLU A 105 -7.13 -7.76 -1.89
N VAL A 106 -7.23 -7.59 -3.22
CA VAL A 106 -7.71 -6.34 -3.85
C VAL A 106 -8.73 -6.56 -4.97
N ASP A 107 -9.11 -7.79 -5.26
CA ASP A 107 -10.07 -8.12 -6.34
C ASP A 107 -11.45 -7.49 -6.11
N HIS A 108 -11.85 -7.31 -4.85
CA HIS A 108 -13.09 -6.67 -4.44
C HIS A 108 -13.18 -5.19 -4.85
N LEU A 109 -12.04 -4.55 -5.13
CA LEU A 109 -11.93 -3.18 -5.64
C LEU A 109 -12.08 -3.10 -7.16
N LEU A 110 -11.99 -4.22 -7.86
CA LEU A 110 -11.95 -4.30 -9.31
C LEU A 110 -13.30 -4.76 -9.88
N VAL A 111 -13.59 -4.34 -11.11
CA VAL A 111 -14.72 -4.89 -11.87
C VAL A 111 -14.34 -6.29 -12.34
N ALA A 112 -15.28 -7.26 -12.28
CA ALA A 112 -15.05 -8.60 -12.79
C ALA A 112 -14.54 -8.57 -14.25
N PRO A 113 -13.58 -9.44 -14.64
CA PRO A 113 -13.07 -9.46 -16.00
C PRO A 113 -14.21 -9.59 -16.99
N ARG A 114 -14.39 -8.59 -17.87
CA ARG A 114 -15.33 -8.74 -18.98
C ARG A 114 -14.77 -9.79 -19.92
N SER A 115 -15.45 -10.91 -20.03
CA SER A 115 -15.19 -11.89 -21.08
C SER A 115 -15.38 -11.23 -22.45
N GLY A 116 -14.29 -10.80 -23.10
CA GLY A 116 -14.28 -10.48 -24.54
C GLY A 116 -13.79 -9.10 -25.00
N ASP A 117 -13.42 -8.16 -24.13
CA ASP A 117 -13.15 -6.78 -24.60
C ASP A 117 -11.69 -6.54 -25.04
N ALA A 118 -11.33 -7.13 -26.19
CA ALA A 118 -10.12 -6.80 -26.95
C ALA A 118 -10.24 -5.47 -27.74
N LYS A 119 -11.26 -4.65 -27.48
CA LYS A 119 -11.44 -3.34 -28.12
C LYS A 119 -11.75 -2.27 -27.08
N ARG A 120 -10.74 -1.46 -26.77
CA ARG A 120 -10.85 -0.27 -25.93
C ARG A 120 -11.55 0.84 -26.71
N GLU A 121 -12.71 1.29 -26.26
CA GLU A 121 -13.25 2.60 -26.67
C GLU A 121 -12.59 3.71 -25.83
N ALA A 122 -12.26 4.82 -26.47
CA ALA A 122 -11.64 5.97 -25.84
C ALA A 122 -12.63 6.65 -24.88
N HIS A 123 -12.27 6.75 -23.60
CA HIS A 123 -13.09 7.41 -22.60
C HIS A 123 -12.99 8.94 -22.73
N ASN A 124 -14.10 9.59 -23.07
CA ASN A 124 -14.25 11.05 -23.04
C ASN A 124 -14.40 11.54 -21.58
N GLY A 125 -13.28 11.96 -20.99
CA GLY A 125 -13.13 13.31 -20.42
C GLY A 125 -14.00 13.79 -19.25
N ASP A 126 -14.76 12.97 -18.51
CA ASP A 126 -15.48 13.43 -17.31
C ASP A 126 -14.92 12.81 -16.03
N MET A 127 -14.06 13.56 -15.34
CA MET A 127 -13.12 13.07 -14.29
C MET A 127 -13.52 13.45 -12.84
N LEU A 128 -14.69 14.05 -12.61
CA LEU A 128 -14.96 14.76 -11.35
C LEU A 128 -15.99 14.12 -10.38
N GLU A 129 -16.61 12.98 -10.72
CA GLU A 129 -17.79 12.49 -9.97
C GLU A 129 -17.61 11.18 -9.19
N ALA A 130 -16.42 10.58 -9.10
CA ALA A 130 -16.30 9.28 -8.43
C ALA A 130 -14.92 9.01 -7.86
N TYR A 131 -14.71 9.35 -6.59
CA TYR A 131 -13.53 8.95 -5.83
C TYR A 131 -13.93 7.84 -4.84
N VAL A 132 -13.17 6.74 -4.81
CA VAL A 132 -13.20 5.82 -3.68
C VAL A 132 -12.14 6.32 -2.69
N VAL A 133 -12.54 6.86 -1.55
CA VAL A 133 -11.60 7.24 -0.49
C VAL A 133 -11.36 6.03 0.40
N LEU A 134 -10.12 5.55 0.45
CA LEU A 134 -9.68 4.54 1.43
C LEU A 134 -8.82 5.24 2.47
N SER A 135 -9.28 5.20 3.72
CA SER A 135 -8.52 5.54 4.93
C SER A 135 -8.07 4.27 5.62
#